data_AF-A0A401TJ78-F1
#
_entry.id   AF-A0A401TJ78-F1
#
_cell.length_a   1.000
_cell.length_b   1.000
_cell.length_c   1.000
_cell.angle_alpha   90.00
_cell.angle_beta   90.00
_cell.angle_gamma   90.00
#
_symmetry.space_group_name_H-M   'P 1'
#
loop_
_entity.id
_entity.type
_entity.pdbx_description
1 polymer ?
#
loop_
_entity_poly.entity_id
_entity_poly.type
_entity_poly.pdbx_seq_one_letter_code
_entity_poly.pdbx_strand_id
1 'polypeptide(L)' 'KNDIFGEPINMYGRPGKSNADVRALTYCDLHKIQREDLLGILDMYPEFSDHFWSNLEITFNLRD' A
#
# COMPACT_ATOMS: atom_id res chain seq x y z
N LYS A 1 -12.28 -9.20 -1.50
CA LYS A 1 -11.90 -9.29 -2.95
C LYS A 1 -11.71 -7.87 -3.46
N ASN A 2 -10.52 -7.34 -3.20
CA ASN A 2 -10.01 -5.95 -3.26
C ASN A 2 -9.38 -5.61 -1.90
N ASP A 3 -8.73 -6.61 -1.29
CA ASP A 3 -8.18 -6.49 0.05
C ASP A 3 -6.79 -5.92 -0.12
N ILE A 4 -6.54 -4.77 0.52
CA ILE A 4 -5.26 -4.07 0.42
C ILE A 4 -4.46 -4.42 1.66
N PHE A 5 -3.25 -4.92 1.43
CA PHE A 5 -2.32 -5.29 2.50
C PHE A 5 -1.00 -4.55 2.34
N GLY A 6 -0.42 -4.08 3.44
CA GLY A 6 0.82 -3.32 3.41
C GLY A 6 0.97 -2.39 4.61
N GLU A 7 1.68 -1.28 4.40
CA GLU A 7 1.86 -0.23 5.39
C GLU A 7 1.36 1.12 4.86
N PRO A 8 0.74 1.98 5.69
CA PRO A 8 0.37 3.33 5.29
C PRO A 8 1.63 4.19 5.14
N ILE A 9 2.04 4.42 3.88
CA ILE A 9 3.24 5.20 3.52
C ILE A 9 3.17 6.64 4.06
N ASN A 10 1.97 7.20 4.18
CA ASN A 10 1.74 8.55 4.71
C ASN A 10 2.10 8.69 6.21
N MET A 11 2.04 7.61 6.99
CA MET A 11 2.28 7.67 8.45
C MET A 11 3.70 7.31 8.86
N TYR A 12 4.46 6.59 8.03
CA TYR A 12 5.78 6.09 8.39
C TYR A 12 6.82 6.48 7.34
N GLY A 13 7.89 7.18 7.75
CA GLY A 13 8.97 7.62 6.85
C GLY A 13 10.01 6.55 6.50
N ARG A 14 10.01 5.39 7.19
CA ARG A 14 10.97 4.29 6.97
C ARG A 14 10.22 3.00 6.66
N PRO A 15 10.71 2.15 5.73
CA PRO A 15 10.09 0.86 5.46
C PRO A 15 10.04 0.00 6.74
N GLY A 16 8.88 -0.57 7.02
CA GLY A 16 8.67 -1.47 8.16
C GLY A 16 9.18 -2.88 7.86
N LYS A 17 9.40 -3.69 8.89
CA LYS A 17 9.54 -5.14 8.71
C LYS A 17 8.14 -5.76 8.70
N SER A 18 7.95 -6.76 7.84
CA SER A 18 6.71 -7.53 7.80
C SER A 18 6.51 -8.29 9.12
N ASN A 19 5.31 -8.19 9.69
CA ASN A 19 4.89 -8.89 10.92
C ASN A 19 4.26 -10.27 10.63
N ALA A 20 3.90 -10.54 9.38
CA ALA A 20 3.22 -11.76 8.99
C ALA A 20 3.64 -12.27 7.61
N ASP A 21 3.51 -13.58 7.41
CA ASP A 21 3.69 -14.24 6.13
C ASP A 21 2.40 -14.18 5.30
N VAL A 22 2.51 -13.75 4.04
CA VAL A 22 1.39 -13.68 3.10
C VAL A 22 1.40 -14.92 2.20
N ARG A 23 0.33 -15.71 2.23
CA ARG A 23 0.17 -16.91 1.39
C ARG A 23 -1.14 -16.86 0.59
N ALA A 24 -1.04 -17.05 -0.72
CA ALA A 24 -2.22 -17.20 -1.58
C ALA A 24 -2.83 -18.60 -1.41
N LEU A 25 -4.12 -18.67 -1.06
CA LEU A 25 -4.86 -19.94 -0.93
C LEU A 25 -5.40 -20.46 -2.27
N THR A 26 -5.59 -19.58 -3.24
CA THR A 26 -6.06 -19.88 -4.60
C THR A 26 -5.26 -19.05 -5.61
N TYR A 27 -5.40 -19.33 -6.91
CA TYR A 27 -4.81 -18.49 -7.95
C TYR A 27 -5.40 -17.08 -7.88
N CYS A 28 -4.56 -16.11 -7.53
CA CYS A 28 -4.92 -14.71 -7.38
C CYS A 28 -3.91 -13.83 -8.12
N ASP A 29 -4.40 -12.76 -8.75
CA ASP A 29 -3.55 -11.70 -9.27
C ASP A 29 -3.27 -10.67 -8.18
N LEU A 30 -2.00 -10.36 -7.99
CA LEU A 30 -1.52 -9.40 -7.00
C LEU A 30 -0.85 -8.24 -7.71
N HIS A 31 -1.33 -7.04 -7.45
CA HIS A 31 -0.68 -5.81 -7.90
C HIS A 31 0.19 -5.29 -6.77
N LYS A 32 1.51 -5.24 -7.01
CA LYS A 32 2.47 -4.61 -6.10
C LYS A 32 2.92 -3.29 -6.68
N ILE A 33 3.06 -2.29 -5.81
CA ILE A 33 3.64 -1.00 -6.14
C ILE A 33 4.71 -0.69 -5.10
N GLN A 34 5.86 -0.15 -5.53
CA GLN A 34 6.88 0.28 -4.59
C GLN A 34 6.53 1.65 -4.02
N ARG A 35 7.02 1.92 -2.81
CA ARG A 35 6.84 3.22 -2.15
C ARG A 35 7.35 4.37 -3.01
N GLU A 36 8.53 4.22 -3.59
CA GLU A 36 9.19 5.27 -4.37
C GLU A 36 8.39 5.60 -5.63
N ASP A 37 7.92 4.56 -6.34
CA ASP A 37 7.06 4.73 -7.52
C ASP A 37 5.75 5.43 -7.16
N LEU A 38 5.10 5.01 -6.06
CA LEU A 38 3.86 5.64 -5.61
C LEU A 38 4.10 7.12 -5.26
N LEU A 39 5.13 7.42 -4.46
CA LEU A 39 5.45 8.80 -4.06
C LEU A 39 5.80 9.66 -5.27
N GLY A 40 6.53 9.14 -6.26
CA GLY A 40 6.84 9.87 -7.48
C GLY A 40 5.59 10.23 -8.29
N ILE A 41 4.62 9.32 -8.37
CA ILE A 41 3.34 9.58 -9.05
C ILE A 41 2.51 10.61 -8.27
N LEU A 42 2.46 10.47 -6.94
CA LEU A 42 1.71 11.39 -6.07
C LEU A 42 2.31 12.81 -6.09
N ASP A 43 3.63 12.94 -6.20
CA ASP A 43 4.33 14.23 -6.31
C ASP A 43 4.06 14.92 -7.65
N MET A 44 3.98 14.15 -8.76
CA MET A 44 3.59 14.70 -10.06
C MET A 44 2.09 15.06 -10.15
N TYR A 45 1.23 14.37 -9.39
CA TYR A 45 -0.23 14.55 -9.42
C TYR A 45 -0.81 14.75 -8.00
N PRO A 46 -0.58 15.91 -7.37
CA PRO A 46 -1.06 16.17 -6.00
C PRO A 46 -2.58 16.15 -5.90
N GLU A 47 -3.32 16.55 -6.93
CA GLU A 47 -4.80 16.50 -6.93
C GLU A 47 -5.35 15.07 -6.83
N PHE A 48 -4.65 14.10 -7.44
CA PHE A 48 -5.01 12.69 -7.31
C PHE A 48 -4.57 12.12 -5.97
N SER A 49 -3.54 12.69 -5.34
CA SER A 49 -2.96 12.16 -4.12
C SER A 49 -3.94 12.16 -2.95
N ASP A 50 -4.67 13.25 -2.74
CA ASP A 50 -5.67 13.35 -1.67
C ASP A 50 -6.82 12.36 -1.89
N HIS A 51 -7.27 12.22 -3.14
CA HIS A 51 -8.31 11.25 -3.50
C HIS A 51 -7.81 9.80 -3.35
N PHE A 52 -6.55 9.53 -3.68
CA PHE A 52 -5.92 8.24 -3.48
C PHE A 52 -5.87 7.87 -1.99
N TRP A 53 -5.38 8.76 -1.12
CA TRP A 53 -5.32 8.50 0.31
C TRP A 53 -6.70 8.39 0.97
N SER A 54 -7.68 9.17 0.52
CA SER A 54 -9.06 9.08 1.02
C SER A 54 -9.74 7.77 0.65
N ASN A 55 -9.36 7.16 -0.47
CA ASN A 55 -9.97 5.93 -0.98
C ASN A 55 -9.13 4.67 -0.67
N LEU A 56 -7.87 4.83 -0.27
CA LEU A 56 -6.98 3.73 0.08
C LEU A 56 -7.29 3.22 1.49
N GLU A 57 -8.15 2.22 1.58
CA GLU A 57 -8.42 1.52 2.84
C GLU A 57 -7.53 0.28 2.96
N ILE A 58 -6.54 0.32 3.86
CA ILE A 58 -5.69 -0.85 4.14
C ILE A 58 -6.47 -1.83 5.01
N THR A 59 -6.87 -2.94 4.39
CA THR A 59 -7.60 -4.03 5.05
C THR A 59 -6.71 -4.80 6.02
N PHE A 60 -5.41 -4.94 5.71
CA PHE A 60 -4.47 -5.67 6.55
C PHE A 60 -3.13 -4.94 6.68
N ASN A 61 -2.84 -4.44 7.88
CA ASN A 61 -1.56 -3.80 8.15
C ASN A 61 -0.49 -4.88 8.42
N LEU A 62 0.51 -4.94 7.55
CA LEU A 62 1.61 -5.91 7.65
C LEU A 62 2.79 -5.39 8.50
N ARG A 63 2.73 -4.15 8.98
CA ARG A 63 3.75 -3.53 9.81
C ARG A 63 3.41 -3.74 11.29
N ASP A 64 4.39 -4.21 12.07
CA ASP A 64 4.37 -4.19 13.54
C ASP A 64 4.63 -2.77 14.06
#